data_AF-A0A2S9FU16-F1
#
_entry.id   AF-A0A2S9FU16-F1
#
_cell.length_a   1.000
_cell.length_b   1.000
_cell.length_c   1.000
_cell.angle_alpha   90.00
_cell.angle_beta   90.00
_cell.angle_gamma   90.00
#
_symmetry.space_group_name_H-M   'P 1'
#
loop_
_entity.id
_entity.type
_entity.pdbx_description
1 polymer ?
#
loop_
_entity_poly.entity_id
_entity_poly.type
_entity_poly.pdbx_seq_one_letter_code
_entity_poly.pdbx_strand_id
1 'polypeptide(L)'
;MSEPEKTDVLLVGAGIMSATLSALLRLVEPDWSMTLVERLGGGAVESSDPWNNAGTGHSALCELNYTPARPDGSIDIAKAVNVNEQF
;
A
#
# COMPACT_ATOMS: atom_id res chain seq x y z
N MET A 1 -19.02 2.32 27.60
CA MET A 1 -18.26 2.47 26.33
C MET A 1 -17.68 3.88 26.35
N SER A 2 -16.39 4.06 26.11
CA SER A 2 -15.78 5.40 26.00
C SER A 2 -16.38 6.12 24.78
N GLU A 3 -16.43 7.45 24.84
CA GLU A 3 -16.79 8.26 23.68
C GLU A 3 -15.80 8.01 22.54
N PRO A 4 -16.25 7.93 21.28
CA PRO A 4 -15.33 7.82 20.14
C PRO A 4 -14.48 9.10 20.04
N GLU A 5 -13.18 8.92 19.86
CA GLU A 5 -12.27 10.03 19.60
C GLU A 5 -12.64 10.69 18.26
N LYS A 6 -12.80 12.02 18.27
CA LYS A 6 -13.11 12.79 17.07
C LYS A 6 -11.82 13.26 16.42
N THR A 7 -11.69 13.03 15.13
CA THR A 7 -10.57 13.47 14.29
C THR A 7 -11.13 14.02 12.97
N ASP A 8 -10.44 14.98 12.35
CA ASP A 8 -10.87 15.54 11.06
C ASP A 8 -10.58 14.55 9.91
N VAL A 9 -9.49 13.78 10.05
CA VAL A 9 -9.11 12.74 9.08
C VAL A 9 -8.70 11.44 9.78
N LEU A 10 -9.37 10.35 9.41
CA LEU A 10 -8.97 8.99 9.78
C LEU A 10 -8.32 8.30 8.57
N LEU A 11 -7.05 7.94 8.72
CA LEU A 11 -6.28 7.18 7.74
C LEU A 11 -6.20 5.71 8.16
N VAL A 12 -6.73 4.83 7.33
CA VAL A 12 -6.74 3.38 7.59
C VAL A 12 -5.62 2.72 6.80
N GLY A 13 -4.64 2.18 7.53
CA GLY A 13 -3.39 1.62 7.01
C GLY A 13 -2.24 2.62 7.05
N ALA A 14 -1.07 2.16 7.49
CA ALA A 14 0.21 2.87 7.56
C ALA A 14 1.10 2.57 6.33
N GLY A 15 0.49 2.33 5.17
CA GLY A 15 1.19 2.19 3.89
C GLY A 15 1.58 3.54 3.26
N ILE A 16 2.27 3.46 2.11
CA ILE A 16 2.81 4.63 1.41
C ILE A 16 1.72 5.64 1.01
N MET A 17 0.52 5.16 0.66
CA MET A 17 -0.61 5.99 0.26
C MET A 17 -1.06 6.90 1.40
N SER A 18 -1.37 6.32 2.56
CA SER A 18 -1.82 7.06 3.74
C SER A 18 -0.73 7.99 4.28
N ALA A 19 0.53 7.53 4.30
CA ALA A 19 1.66 8.34 4.75
C ALA A 19 1.90 9.56 3.84
N THR A 20 1.75 9.38 2.52
CA THR A 20 1.92 10.47 1.55
C THR A 20 0.76 11.45 1.63
N LEU A 21 -0.47 10.95 1.70
CA LEU A 21 -1.65 11.79 1.84
C LEU A 21 -1.61 12.60 3.14
N SER A 22 -1.21 12.01 4.27
CA SER A 22 -1.09 12.72 5.54
C SER A 22 -0.04 13.83 5.49
N ALA A 23 1.09 13.58 4.84
CA ALA A 23 2.13 14.59 4.63
C ALA A 23 1.61 15.75 3.78
N LEU A 24 0.87 15.48 2.70
CA LEU A 24 0.25 16.50 1.86
C LEU A 24 -0.81 17.30 2.62
N LEU A 25 -1.70 16.62 3.37
CA LEU A 25 -2.72 17.25 4.19
C LEU A 25 -2.11 18.17 5.25
N ARG A 26 -0.99 17.77 5.87
CA ARG A 26 -0.27 18.62 6.83
C ARG A 26 0.20 19.94 6.23
N LEU A 27 0.47 19.98 4.92
CA LEU A 27 0.89 21.18 4.21
C LEU A 27 -0.29 22.09 3.84
N VAL A 28 -1.43 21.51 3.43
CA VAL A 28 -2.59 22.30 2.96
C VAL A 28 -3.54 22.69 4.09
N GLU A 29 -3.69 21.83 5.10
CA GLU A 29 -4.61 22.00 6.23
C GLU A 29 -3.86 21.70 7.55
N PRO A 30 -2.96 22.59 7.99
CA PRO A 30 -2.05 22.32 9.09
C PRO A 30 -2.70 22.18 10.48
N ASP A 31 -3.94 22.65 10.62
CA ASP A 31 -4.67 22.66 11.89
C ASP A 31 -5.61 21.46 12.05
N TRP A 32 -5.78 20.63 11.02
CA TRP A 32 -6.61 19.44 11.09
C TRP A 32 -5.98 18.37 11.98
N SER A 33 -6.82 17.80 12.85
CA SER A 33 -6.50 16.60 13.61
C SER A 33 -6.52 15.38 12.69
N MET A 34 -5.49 14.54 12.79
CA MET A 34 -5.34 13.35 11.96
C MET A 34 -5.02 12.13 12.83
N THR A 35 -5.76 11.05 12.62
CA THR A 35 -5.53 9.76 13.26
C THR A 35 -5.17 8.74 12.20
N LEU A 36 -4.07 8.01 12.40
CA LEU A 36 -3.68 6.89 11.54
C LEU A 36 -3.79 5.59 12.33
N VAL A 37 -4.48 4.60 11.76
CA VAL A 37 -4.63 3.28 12.36
C VAL A 37 -3.99 2.21 11.49
N GLU A 38 -3.24 1.30 12.11
CA GLU A 38 -2.58 0.18 11.45
C GLU A 38 -2.86 -1.10 12.22
N ARG A 39 -3.10 -2.20 11.50
CA ARG A 39 -3.36 -3.53 12.05
C ARG A 39 -2.06 -4.31 12.25
N LEU A 40 -1.09 -4.14 11.36
CA LEU A 40 0.17 -4.84 11.36
C LEU A 40 1.12 -4.31 12.45
N GLY A 41 2.21 -5.02 12.70
CA GLY A 41 3.16 -4.67 13.76
C GLY A 41 4.00 -3.42 13.49
N GLY A 42 3.85 -2.79 12.32
CA GLY A 42 4.61 -1.61 11.93
C GLY A 42 4.05 -0.96 10.66
N GLY A 43 4.52 0.25 10.38
CA GLY A 43 4.19 0.95 9.13
C GLY A 43 4.89 0.33 7.93
N ALA A 44 4.22 0.37 6.78
CA ALA A 44 4.73 -0.08 5.50
C ALA A 44 5.20 -1.56 5.43
N VAL A 45 4.80 -2.45 6.34
CA VAL A 45 5.33 -3.84 6.37
C VAL A 45 4.72 -4.80 5.34
N GLU A 46 3.76 -4.35 4.52
CA GLU A 46 3.13 -5.14 3.46
C GLU A 46 3.60 -4.65 2.08
N SER A 47 2.69 -4.25 1.18
CA SER A 47 3.00 -3.86 -0.21
C SER A 47 3.80 -2.56 -0.31
N SER A 48 3.89 -1.78 0.77
CA SER A 48 4.72 -0.57 0.83
C SER A 48 6.14 -0.85 1.30
N ASP A 49 6.45 -2.09 1.72
CA ASP A 49 7.78 -2.48 2.16
C ASP A 49 8.73 -2.36 0.97
N PRO A 50 9.93 -1.78 1.11
CA PRO A 50 10.86 -1.61 -0.01
C PRO A 50 11.17 -2.91 -0.79
N TRP A 51 11.00 -4.07 -0.17
CA TRP A 51 11.21 -5.38 -0.79
C TRP A 51 9.97 -5.98 -1.46
N ASN A 52 8.78 -5.49 -1.10
CA ASN A 52 7.50 -5.90 -1.67
C ASN A 52 6.94 -4.88 -2.66
N ASN A 53 7.31 -3.62 -2.51
CA ASN A 53 6.97 -2.52 -3.40
C ASN A 53 7.88 -2.62 -4.62
N ALA A 54 7.32 -2.70 -5.83
CA ALA A 54 8.03 -2.85 -7.10
C ALA A 54 8.96 -1.68 -7.50
N GLY A 55 9.70 -1.11 -6.56
CA GLY A 55 10.67 -0.02 -6.71
C GLY A 55 11.88 -0.33 -7.60
N THR A 56 11.89 -1.46 -8.31
CA THR A 56 12.86 -1.78 -9.38
C THR A 56 12.22 -1.81 -10.78
N GLY A 57 11.37 -0.82 -11.09
CA GLY A 57 11.34 -0.23 -12.43
C GLY A 57 10.51 -0.91 -13.52
N HIS A 58 9.58 -0.12 -14.06
CA HIS A 58 9.03 -0.12 -15.42
C HIS A 58 8.26 -1.32 -15.97
N SER A 59 8.27 -2.48 -15.33
CA SER A 59 7.62 -3.67 -15.90
C SER A 59 6.71 -4.42 -14.93
N ALA A 60 6.53 -3.88 -13.71
CA ALA A 60 5.71 -4.47 -12.65
C ALA A 60 6.00 -5.95 -12.37
N LEU A 61 7.27 -6.35 -12.51
CA LEU A 61 7.73 -7.74 -12.41
C LEU A 61 7.82 -8.27 -10.97
N CYS A 62 7.70 -7.39 -9.97
CA CYS A 62 7.86 -7.75 -8.55
C CYS A 62 6.54 -7.93 -7.79
N GLU A 63 5.39 -7.78 -8.46
CA GLU A 63 4.10 -7.90 -7.81
C GLU A 63 3.68 -9.37 -7.70
N LEU A 64 3.73 -9.92 -6.48
CA LEU A 64 3.44 -11.33 -6.19
C LEU A 64 2.06 -11.79 -6.67
N ASN A 65 1.10 -10.88 -6.79
CA ASN A 65 -0.25 -11.15 -7.30
C ASN A 65 -0.32 -11.27 -8.83
N TYR A 66 0.78 -11.10 -9.56
CA TYR A 66 0.85 -11.26 -11.02
C TYR A 66 1.30 -12.65 -11.44
N THR A 67 1.85 -13.41 -10.50
CA THR A 67 2.30 -14.78 -10.70
C THR A 67 1.65 -15.74 -9.69
N PRO A 68 0.31 -15.87 -9.66
CA PRO A 68 -0.35 -16.74 -8.70
C PRO A 68 0.01 -18.21 -8.92
N ALA A 69 0.18 -18.95 -7.82
CA ALA A 69 0.33 -20.39 -7.86
C ALA A 69 -1.03 -21.06 -8.12
N ARG A 70 -1.07 -21.97 -9.10
CA ARG A 70 -2.22 -22.80 -9.42
C ARG A 70 -2.32 -24.00 -8.47
N PRO A 71 -3.48 -24.67 -8.38
CA PRO A 71 -3.66 -25.84 -7.52
C PRO A 71 -2.70 -27.01 -7.83
N ASP A 72 -2.17 -27.08 -9.05
CA ASP A 72 -1.19 -28.07 -9.49
C ASP A 72 0.27 -27.69 -9.17
N GLY A 73 0.49 -26.56 -8.51
CA GLY A 73 1.81 -26.03 -8.16
C GLY A 73 2.51 -25.27 -9.30
N SER A 74 1.90 -25.17 -10.48
CA SER A 74 2.41 -24.32 -11.56
C SER A 74 2.17 -22.84 -11.28
N ILE A 75 2.96 -21.97 -11.91
CA ILE A 75 2.82 -20.51 -11.76
C ILE A 75 2.18 -19.93 -13.04
N ASP A 76 1.12 -19.15 -12.89
CA ASP A 76 0.53 -18.40 -14.01
C ASP A 76 1.26 -17.08 -14.23
N ILE A 77 1.97 -16.92 -15.36
CA ILE A 77 2.70 -15.69 -15.67
C ILE A 77 1.97 -14.74 -16.63
N ALA A 78 0.76 -15.08 -17.08
CA ALA A 78 0.09 -14.34 -18.16
C ALA A 78 -0.14 -12.86 -17.79
N LYS A 79 -0.46 -12.61 -16.51
CA LYS A 79 -0.67 -11.25 -16.00
C LYS A 79 0.63 -10.46 -15.93
N ALA A 80 1.72 -11.09 -15.48
CA ALA A 80 3.05 -10.45 -15.47
C ALA A 80 3.49 -10.05 -16.88
N VAL A 81 3.31 -10.93 -17.88
CA VAL A 81 3.63 -10.63 -19.29
C VAL A 81 2.78 -9.47 -19.81
N ASN A 82 1.46 -9.52 -19.62
CA ASN A 82 0.55 -8.48 -20.10
C ASN A 82 0.88 -7.10 -19.51
N VAL A 83 1.21 -7.03 -18.21
CA VAL A 83 1.56 -5.75 -17.58
C VAL A 83 2.93 -5.26 -18.05
N ASN A 84 3.90 -6.16 -18.23
CA ASN A 84 5.22 -5.80 -18.77
C ASN A 84 5.12 -5.18 -20.18
N GLU A 85 4.17 -5.61 -21.02
CA GLU A 85 3.98 -5.09 -22.39
C GLU A 85 3.26 -3.73 -22.47
N GLN A 86 2.74 -3.21 -21.35
CA GLN A 86 2.08 -1.90 -21.31
C GLN A 86 3.05 -0.72 -21.15
N PHE A 87 4.34 -1.00 -20.96
CA PHE A 87 5.43 -0.04 -20.74
C PHE A 87 6.58 -0.28 -21.73
#